data_AF-A0A850NVQ3-F1
#
_entry.id   AF-A0A850NVQ3-F1
#
_cell.length_a   1.000
_cell.length_b   1.000
_cell.length_c   1.000
_cell.angle_alpha   90.00
_cell.angle_beta   90.00
_cell.angle_gamma   90.00
#
_symmetry.space_group_name_H-M   'P 1'
#
loop_
_entity.id
_entity.type
_entity.pdbx_description
1 polymer ?
#
loop_
_entity_poly.entity_id
_entity_poly.type
_entity_poly.pdbx_seq_one_letter_code
_entity_poly.pdbx_strand_id
1 'polypeptide(L)'
;APWRLHGADGRTAELDAPARLHADSGDAVHDWALSGFGIMLKSAIDVADDLASRRLERVLPGWHGGDAPVVALHPSARHLPLKTRVLLDALVARFAPSATEAGNPALRQA
;
A
#
# COMPACT_ATOMS: atom_id res chain seq x y z
N ALA A 1 -4.55 8.68 13.65
CA ALA A 1 -3.12 9.06 13.55
C ALA A 1 -2.97 9.96 12.33
N PRO A 2 -2.09 10.98 12.37
CA PRO A 2 -1.93 11.89 11.25
C PRO A 2 -1.38 11.15 10.02
N TRP A 3 -1.84 11.53 8.83
CA TRP A 3 -1.35 10.99 7.57
C TRP A 3 0.00 11.64 7.25
N ARG A 4 1.00 10.82 6.92
CA ARG A 4 2.29 11.29 6.41
C ARG A 4 2.32 11.12 4.91
N LEU A 5 2.50 12.23 4.21
CA LEU A 5 2.52 12.30 2.76
C LEU A 5 3.89 12.76 2.27
N HIS A 6 4.33 12.16 1.17
CA HIS A 6 5.60 12.42 0.51
C HIS A 6 5.31 13.00 -0.87
N GLY A 7 5.94 14.12 -1.19
CA GLY A 7 5.83 14.81 -2.47
C GLY A 7 6.94 14.43 -3.44
N ALA A 8 6.69 14.56 -4.74
CA ALA A 8 7.66 14.23 -5.80
C ALA A 8 8.98 15.04 -5.74
N ASP A 9 8.99 16.18 -5.06
CA ASP A 9 10.16 17.05 -4.86
C ASP A 9 10.87 16.82 -3.50
N GLY A 10 10.56 15.71 -2.83
CA GLY A 10 11.14 15.36 -1.54
C GLY A 10 10.50 16.07 -0.35
N ARG A 11 9.44 16.88 -0.58
CA ARG A 11 8.66 17.45 0.52
C ARG A 11 7.94 16.36 1.32
N THR A 12 7.76 16.62 2.61
CA THR A 12 6.90 15.83 3.47
C THR A 12 5.82 16.71 4.06
N ALA A 13 4.64 16.15 4.26
CA ALA A 13 3.51 16.80 4.91
C ALA A 13 2.89 15.85 5.93
N GLU A 14 2.61 16.37 7.12
CA GLU A 14 1.83 15.66 8.13
C GLU A 14 0.45 16.31 8.17
N LEU A 15 -0.57 15.53 7.83
CA LEU A 15 -1.95 15.98 7.76
C LEU A 15 -2.73 15.35 8.90
N ASP A 16 -3.20 16.18 9.82
CA ASP A 16 -4.25 15.76 10.74
C ASP A 16 -5.58 15.80 9.96
N ALA A 17 -6.02 14.63 9.50
CA ALA A 17 -7.21 14.49 8.68
C ALA A 17 -8.42 14.26 9.61
N PRO A 18 -9.26 15.27 9.88
CA PRO A 18 -10.43 15.11 10.74
C PRO A 18 -11.37 14.08 10.12
N ALA A 19 -11.53 12.95 10.80
CA ALA A 19 -12.32 11.83 10.32
C ALA A 19 -13.69 11.79 11.01
N ARG A 20 -14.75 11.68 10.21
CA ARG A 20 -16.14 11.51 10.70
C ARG A 20 -16.44 10.06 11.11
N LEU A 21 -15.69 9.11 10.53
CA LEU A 21 -15.83 7.69 10.73
C LEU A 21 -14.44 7.11 11.00
N HIS A 22 -14.37 6.11 11.88
CA HIS A 22 -13.13 5.42 12.23
C HIS A 22 -13.37 3.91 12.21
N ALA A 23 -12.42 3.18 11.65
CA ALA A 23 -12.38 1.72 11.68
C ALA A 23 -10.94 1.25 11.83
N ASP A 24 -10.77 0.05 12.38
CA ASP A 24 -9.52 -0.69 12.45
C ASP A 24 -9.35 -1.69 11.29
N SER A 25 -10.36 -1.80 10.43
CA SER A 25 -10.33 -2.60 9.20
C SER A 25 -10.21 -1.71 7.96
N GLY A 26 -9.21 -1.99 7.12
CA GLY A 26 -9.01 -1.30 5.85
C GLY A 26 -10.11 -1.57 4.82
N ASP A 27 -10.81 -2.69 4.91
CA ASP A 27 -11.90 -3.06 3.99
C ASP A 27 -13.17 -2.24 4.30
N ALA A 28 -13.48 -2.04 5.58
CA ALA A 28 -14.58 -1.17 5.98
C ALA A 28 -14.38 0.28 5.49
N VAL A 29 -13.15 0.79 5.60
CA VAL A 29 -12.79 2.13 5.10
C VAL A 29 -12.92 2.20 3.57
N HIS A 30 -12.56 1.12 2.86
CA HIS A 30 -12.70 1.04 1.41
C HIS A 30 -14.17 1.08 0.99
N ASP A 31 -15.04 0.28 1.62
CA ASP A 31 -16.48 0.26 1.34
C ASP A 31 -17.12 1.63 1.57
N TRP A 32 -16.67 2.34 2.60
CA TRP A 32 -17.11 3.71 2.87
C TRP A 32 -16.68 4.69 1.78
N ALA A 33 -15.44 4.58 1.28
CA ALA A 33 -14.97 5.42 0.18
C ALA A 33 -15.78 5.16 -1.10
N LEU A 34 -16.04 3.90 -1.44
CA LEU A 34 -16.89 3.53 -2.58
C LEU A 34 -18.33 4.02 -2.44
N SER A 35 -18.82 4.11 -1.21
CA SER A 35 -20.15 4.64 -0.90
C SER A 35 -20.20 6.17 -0.80
N GLY A 36 -19.09 6.88 -1.05
CA GLY A 36 -19.02 8.33 -1.07
C GLY A 36 -18.89 9.00 0.30
N PHE A 37 -18.47 8.26 1.34
CA PHE A 37 -18.36 8.82 2.70
C PHE A 37 -17.05 9.61 2.95
N GLY A 38 -16.14 9.69 1.97
CA GLY A 38 -14.98 10.58 2.06
C GLY A 38 -13.75 10.09 1.32
N ILE A 39 -12.59 10.61 1.75
CA ILE A 39 -11.26 10.30 1.22
C ILE A 39 -10.57 9.31 2.16
N MET A 40 -9.81 8.36 1.60
CA MET A 40 -8.97 7.43 2.36
C MET A 40 -7.53 7.42 1.83
N LEU A 41 -6.59 7.12 2.73
CA LEU A 41 -5.22 6.75 2.37
C LEU A 41 -5.12 5.22 2.38
N LYS A 42 -4.91 4.60 1.22
CA LYS A 42 -4.89 3.14 1.05
C LYS A 42 -3.76 2.70 0.12
N SER A 43 -3.34 1.44 0.24
CA SER A 43 -2.40 0.81 -0.68
C SER A 43 -2.95 0.86 -2.11
N ALA A 44 -2.08 1.23 -3.07
CA ALA A 44 -2.46 1.32 -4.47
C ALA A 44 -2.89 -0.04 -5.05
N ILE A 45 -2.31 -1.13 -4.54
CA ILE A 45 -2.63 -2.50 -4.97
C ILE A 45 -4.09 -2.83 -4.62
N ASP A 46 -4.55 -2.43 -3.44
CA ASP A 46 -5.90 -2.76 -2.98
C ASP A 46 -7.02 -2.00 -3.72
N VAL A 47 -6.67 -0.93 -4.45
CA VAL A 47 -7.65 -0.04 -5.11
C VAL A 47 -7.43 0.07 -6.61
N ALA A 48 -6.51 -0.72 -7.17
CA ALA A 48 -6.11 -0.61 -8.58
C ALA A 48 -7.31 -0.78 -9.53
N ASP A 49 -8.16 -1.77 -9.26
CA ASP A 49 -9.35 -2.05 -10.06
C ASP A 49 -10.42 -0.96 -9.93
N ASP A 50 -10.59 -0.40 -8.73
CA ASP A 50 -11.53 0.70 -8.49
C ASP A 50 -11.10 2.00 -9.18
N LEU A 51 -9.79 2.27 -9.21
CA LEU A 51 -9.23 3.39 -9.96
C LEU A 51 -9.37 3.17 -11.47
N ALA A 52 -9.05 1.97 -11.97
CA ALA A 52 -9.18 1.64 -13.39
C ALA A 52 -10.63 1.72 -13.88
N SER A 53 -11.58 1.29 -13.04
CA SER A 53 -13.02 1.35 -13.32
C SER A 53 -13.67 2.69 -12.98
N ARG A 54 -12.90 3.68 -12.48
CA ARG A 54 -13.37 5.00 -12.05
C ARG A 54 -14.46 4.96 -10.96
N ARG A 55 -14.46 3.92 -10.12
CA ARG A 55 -15.22 3.90 -8.86
C ARG A 55 -14.54 4.72 -7.77
N LEU A 56 -13.21 4.80 -7.82
CA LEU A 56 -12.41 5.71 -7.02
C LEU A 56 -11.65 6.68 -7.91
N GLU A 57 -11.30 7.83 -7.35
CA GLU A 57 -10.47 8.84 -7.99
C GLU A 57 -9.24 9.14 -7.12
N ARG A 58 -8.06 9.19 -7.75
CA ARG A 58 -6.84 9.57 -7.05
C ARG A 58 -6.82 11.08 -6.82
N VAL A 59 -6.95 11.47 -5.56
CA VAL A 59 -6.73 12.86 -5.12
C VAL A 59 -5.26 13.12 -4.84
N LEU A 60 -4.84 14.39 -4.91
CA LEU A 60 -3.46 14.83 -4.62
C LEU A 60 -2.38 14.06 -5.40
N PRO A 61 -2.39 14.09 -6.75
CA PRO A 61 -1.55 13.20 -7.55
C PRO A 61 -0.02 13.41 -7.40
N GLY A 62 0.41 14.54 -6.84
CA GLY A 62 1.81 14.81 -6.51
C GLY A 62 2.29 14.21 -5.18
N TRP A 63 1.40 13.56 -4.42
CA TRP A 63 1.65 13.06 -3.07
C TRP A 63 1.36 11.55 -2.94
N HIS A 64 2.09 10.87 -2.06
CA HIS A 64 1.88 9.45 -1.72
C HIS A 64 2.15 9.17 -0.23
N GLY A 65 1.61 8.06 0.30
CA GLY A 65 1.74 7.69 1.72
C GLY A 65 3.08 7.08 2.14
N GLY A 66 4.10 7.16 1.27
CA GLY A 66 5.37 6.45 1.46
C GLY A 66 5.31 4.98 1.03
N ASP A 67 6.44 4.27 1.21
CA ASP A 67 6.55 2.86 0.89
C ASP A 67 6.00 1.99 2.03
N ALA A 68 5.27 0.93 1.65
CA ALA A 68 4.68 -0.04 2.57
C ALA A 68 5.11 -1.45 2.16
N PRO A 69 6.30 -1.92 2.59
CA PRO A 69 6.82 -3.21 2.16
C PRO A 69 5.97 -4.36 2.70
N VAL A 70 5.64 -5.31 1.83
CA VAL A 70 5.04 -6.59 2.22
C VAL A 70 6.16 -7.54 2.64
N VAL A 71 6.15 -7.93 3.91
CA VAL A 71 7.21 -8.76 4.50
C VAL A 71 6.67 -10.10 5.00
N ALA A 72 7.42 -11.17 4.76
CA ALA A 72 7.13 -12.49 5.32
C ALA A 72 7.93 -12.67 6.62
N LEU A 73 7.24 -12.64 7.77
CA LEU A 73 7.85 -12.88 9.07
C LEU A 73 7.86 -14.37 9.40
N HIS A 74 9.04 -14.90 9.71
CA HIS A 74 9.20 -16.28 10.18
C HIS A 74 10.20 -16.32 11.35
N PRO A 75 10.11 -17.33 12.25
CA PRO A 75 11.07 -17.48 13.32
C PRO A 75 12.51 -17.58 12.79
N SER A 76 13.45 -16.98 13.51
CA SER A 76 14.87 -17.22 13.27
C SER A 76 15.19 -18.66 13.66
N ALA A 77 15.50 -19.49 12.67
CA ALA A 77 15.81 -20.89 12.87
C ALA A 77 17.14 -21.22 12.17
N ARG A 78 17.98 -22.03 12.83
CA ARG A 78 19.26 -22.48 12.26
C ARG A 78 19.10 -23.19 10.91
N HIS A 79 17.95 -23.84 10.70
CA HIS A 79 17.56 -24.42 9.42
C HIS A 79 16.10 -24.08 9.12
N LEU A 80 15.85 -23.42 7.99
CA LEU A 80 14.49 -23.15 7.51
C LEU A 80 13.91 -24.44 6.90
N PRO A 81 12.76 -24.95 7.36
CA PRO A 81 12.13 -26.13 6.77
C PRO A 81 11.90 -25.96 5.27
N LEU A 82 12.15 -27.01 4.47
CA LEU A 82 12.04 -26.95 3.01
C LEU A 82 10.65 -26.47 2.55
N LYS A 83 9.58 -26.95 3.19
CA LYS A 83 8.21 -26.51 2.90
C LYS A 83 8.01 -24.99 3.04
N THR A 84 8.64 -24.39 4.05
CA THR A 84 8.56 -22.95 4.30
C THR A 84 9.35 -22.20 3.24
N ARG A 85 10.55 -22.67 2.90
CA ARG A 85 11.36 -22.08 1.82
C ARG A 85 10.62 -22.09 0.49
N VAL A 86 10.07 -23.23 0.07
CA VAL A 86 9.33 -23.34 -1.19
C VAL A 86 8.11 -22.42 -1.22
N LEU A 87 7.39 -22.29 -0.10
CA LEU A 87 6.29 -21.32 0.00
C LEU A 87 6.78 -19.88 -0.14
N LEU A 88 7.84 -19.50 0.58
CA LEU A 88 8.42 -18.15 0.49
C LEU A 88 8.89 -17.84 -0.92
N ASP A 89 9.58 -18.77 -1.58
CA ASP A 89 10.04 -18.61 -2.97
C ASP A 89 8.84 -18.38 -3.92
N ALA A 90 7.74 -19.12 -3.73
CA ALA A 90 6.52 -18.95 -4.51
C ALA A 90 5.82 -17.61 -4.26
N LEU A 91 5.78 -17.14 -3.01
CA LEU A 91 5.22 -15.84 -2.65
C LEU A 91 6.07 -14.70 -3.21
N VAL A 92 7.40 -14.76 -3.09
CA VAL A 92 8.32 -13.78 -3.67
C VAL A 92 8.14 -13.72 -5.19
N ALA A 93 8.06 -14.87 -5.87
CA ALA A 93 7.81 -14.88 -7.31
C ALA A 93 6.44 -14.28 -7.68
N ARG A 94 5.42 -14.45 -6.84
CA ARG A 94 4.07 -13.91 -7.07
C ARG A 94 3.98 -12.41 -6.83
N PHE A 95 4.66 -11.92 -5.80
CA PHE A 95 4.64 -10.50 -5.39
C PHE A 95 5.84 -9.71 -5.93
N ALA A 96 6.68 -10.32 -6.78
CA ALA A 96 7.73 -9.61 -7.48
C ALA A 96 7.11 -8.45 -8.27
N PRO A 97 7.70 -7.24 -8.20
CA PRO A 97 7.13 -6.07 -8.83
C PRO A 97 6.93 -6.31 -10.31
N SER A 98 5.76 -5.91 -10.81
CA SER A 98 5.50 -5.93 -12.25
C SER A 98 6.45 -4.93 -12.94
N ALA A 99 6.83 -5.17 -14.19
CA ALA A 99 7.76 -4.29 -14.93
C ALA A 99 7.29 -2.82 -15.00
N THR A 100 5.99 -2.58 -14.83
CA THR A 100 5.37 -1.25 -14.73
C THR A 100 5.72 -0.53 -13.43
N GLU A 101 6.01 -1.24 -12.35
CA GLU A 101 6.42 -0.69 -11.04
C GLU A 101 7.93 -0.49 -10.94
N ALA A 102 8.74 -1.24 -11.69
CA ALA A 102 10.21 -1.11 -11.72
C ALA A 102 10.73 0.24 -12.29
N GLY A 103 9.84 1.00 -12.93
CA GLY A 103 10.07 2.38 -13.36
C GLY A 103 9.83 3.43 -12.26
N ASN A 104 9.25 3.04 -11.12
CA ASN A 104 9.07 3.92 -9.97
C ASN A 104 10.38 4.01 -9.17
N PRO A 105 11.05 5.18 -9.12
CA PRO A 105 12.34 5.32 -8.45
C PRO A 105 12.28 5.03 -6.94
N ALA A 106 11.10 5.07 -6.31
CA ALA A 106 10.91 4.71 -4.90
C ALA A 106 11.17 3.21 -4.62
N LEU A 107 10.89 2.32 -5.58
CA LEU A 107 11.01 0.88 -5.39
C LEU A 107 12.44 0.33 -5.63
N ARG A 108 13.39 1.19 -6.03
CA ARG A 108 14.77 0.77 -6.39
C ARG A 108 15.76 0.72 -5.24
N GLN A 109 15.39 1.14 -4.03
CA GLN A 109 16.31 1.23 -2.88
C GLN A 109 15.92 0.33 -1.70
N ALA A 110 15.20 -0.76 -1.94
CA ALA A 110 15.04 -1.85 -0.98
C ALA A 110 16.16 -2.89 -1.13
#